data_AF-A0A165C7C4-F1
#
_entry.id   AF-A0A165C7C4-F1
#
_cell.length_a   1.000
_cell.length_b   1.000
_cell.length_c   1.000
_cell.angle_alpha   90.00
_cell.angle_beta   90.00
_cell.angle_gamma   90.00
#
_symmetry.space_group_name_H-M   'P 1'
#
loop_
_entity.id
_entity.type
_entity.pdbx_description
1 polymer ?
#
loop_
_entity_poly.entity_id
_entity_poly.type
_entity_poly.pdbx_seq_one_letter_code
_entity_poly.pdbx_strand_id
1 'polypeptide(L)'
;SYLLALPQSMRDRRIHPVFHAALLRPFVEDETNAYPNRDPDVVFGDVPNGEQFVELIDLHRWVRNKLQFHFVWSDGDQTWESADKADRLVQLDEYLALQGVHNMDELP
;
A
#
# COMPACT_ATOMS: atom_id res chain seq x y z
N SER A 1 -2.86 4.00 -24.22
CA SER A 1 -1.87 4.01 -23.13
C SER A 1 -0.59 4.63 -23.65
N TYR A 2 0.17 5.29 -22.78
CA TYR A 2 1.47 5.88 -23.11
C TYR A 2 2.49 5.47 -22.05
N LEU A 3 3.72 5.16 -22.46
CA LEU A 3 4.78 4.71 -21.59
C LEU A 3 5.70 5.88 -21.22
N LEU A 4 5.86 6.14 -19.92
CA LEU A 4 6.82 7.11 -19.39
C LEU A 4 8.06 6.40 -18.85
N ALA A 5 9.23 6.99 -19.09
CA ALA A 5 10.46 6.58 -18.42
C ALA A 5 10.41 7.08 -16.97
N LEU A 6 10.07 6.19 -16.04
CA LEU A 6 10.03 6.52 -14.61
C LEU A 6 11.41 6.36 -13.96
N PRO A 7 11.77 7.24 -12.99
CA PRO A 7 12.90 7.05 -12.09
C PRO A 7 12.89 5.69 -11.39
N GLN A 8 14.06 5.20 -11.00
CA GLN A 8 14.18 3.88 -10.34
C GLN A 8 13.41 3.83 -9.02
N SER A 9 13.50 4.88 -8.20
CA SER A 9 12.77 5.03 -6.93
C SER A 9 11.26 4.83 -7.07
N MET A 10 10.65 5.33 -8.16
CA MET A 10 9.24 5.12 -8.46
C MET A 10 8.94 3.67 -8.89
N ARG A 11 9.84 3.05 -9.66
CA ARG A 11 9.69 1.65 -10.10
C ARG A 11 9.84 0.66 -8.94
N ASP A 12 10.72 0.96 -7.99
CA ASP A 12 10.90 0.17 -6.77
C ASP A 12 9.62 0.16 -5.92
N ARG A 13 8.85 1.24 -5.97
CA ARG A 13 7.47 1.35 -5.43
C ARG A 13 6.39 0.74 -6.33
N ARG A 14 6.77 -0.05 -7.34
CA ARG A 14 5.88 -0.69 -8.32
C ARG A 14 4.96 0.26 -9.08
N ILE A 15 5.28 1.54 -9.18
CA ILE A 15 4.50 2.49 -9.97
C ILE A 15 4.62 2.09 -11.45
N HIS A 16 3.46 1.82 -12.07
CA HIS A 16 3.43 1.40 -13.46
C HIS A 16 3.76 2.58 -14.40
N PRO A 17 4.63 2.37 -15.41
CA PRO A 17 5.00 3.43 -16.36
C PRO A 17 3.90 3.74 -17.38
N VAL A 18 2.72 3.12 -17.27
CA VAL A 18 1.66 3.18 -18.27
C VAL A 18 0.58 4.14 -17.82
N PHE A 19 0.36 5.21 -18.59
CA PHE A 19 -0.65 6.23 -18.29
C PHE A 19 -1.66 6.39 -19.41
N HIS A 20 -2.85 6.93 -19.09
CA HIS A 20 -3.81 7.35 -20.08
C HIS A 20 -3.30 8.62 -20.77
N ALA A 21 -2.97 8.54 -22.06
CA ALA A 21 -2.40 9.65 -22.82
C ALA A 21 -3.26 10.93 -22.76
N ALA A 22 -4.59 10.79 -22.68
CA ALA A 22 -5.52 11.91 -22.58
C ALA A 22 -5.44 12.68 -21.25
N LEU A 23 -4.83 12.09 -20.21
CA LEU A 23 -4.64 12.72 -18.90
C LEU A 23 -3.25 13.37 -18.76
N LEU A 24 -2.34 13.10 -19.69
CA LEU A 24 -1.01 13.70 -19.66
C LEU A 24 -1.09 15.19 -20.01
N ARG A 25 -0.31 16.00 -19.29
CA ARG A 25 -0.16 17.43 -19.53
C ARG A 25 1.32 17.75 -19.72
N PRO A 26 1.66 18.75 -20.55
CA PRO A 26 3.04 19.23 -20.64
C PRO A 26 3.55 19.62 -19.24
N PHE A 27 4.79 19.22 -18.94
CA PHE A 27 5.46 19.66 -17.73
C PHE A 27 5.73 21.17 -17.82
N VAL A 28 5.43 21.88 -16.74
CA VAL A 28 5.73 23.31 -16.59
C VAL A 28 6.60 23.42 -15.34
N GLU A 29 7.79 24.00 -15.52
CA GLU A 29 8.72 24.21 -14.41
C GLU A 29 8.15 25.23 -13.42
N ASP A 30 8.32 24.97 -12.11
CA ASP A 30 7.87 25.88 -11.07
C ASP A 30 8.91 26.99 -10.88
N GLU A 31 8.63 28.19 -11.40
CA GLU A 31 9.51 29.36 -11.28
C GLU A 31 9.61 29.89 -9.84
N THR A 32 8.64 29.57 -8.99
CA THR A 32 8.52 30.14 -7.64
C THR A 32 9.13 29.27 -6.54
N ASN A 33 9.57 28.04 -6.86
CA ASN A 33 9.98 27.02 -5.89
C ASN A 33 8.97 26.89 -4.74
N ALA A 34 7.68 26.94 -5.06
CA ALA A 34 6.61 26.92 -4.06
C ALA A 34 6.53 25.55 -3.36
N TYR A 35 7.13 24.53 -3.96
CA TYR A 35 7.15 23.16 -3.46
C TYR A 35 8.58 22.60 -3.43
N PRO A 36 9.38 22.92 -2.39
CA PRO A 36 10.69 22.29 -2.22
C PRO A 36 10.54 20.77 -2.06
N ASN A 37 11.59 20.01 -2.40
CA ASN A 37 11.69 18.55 -2.21
C ASN A 37 10.72 17.70 -3.06
N ARG A 38 10.38 18.15 -4.28
CA ARG A 38 9.59 17.38 -5.28
C ARG A 38 10.40 16.35 -6.07
N ASP A 39 11.69 16.22 -5.79
CA ASP A 39 12.53 15.25 -6.49
C ASP A 39 12.03 13.82 -6.23
N PRO A 40 11.84 13.00 -7.27
CA PRO A 40 11.39 11.62 -7.13
C PRO A 40 12.19 10.80 -6.13
N ASP A 41 13.50 10.98 -6.05
CA ASP A 41 14.34 10.22 -5.12
C ASP A 41 14.19 10.74 -3.69
N VAL A 42 13.84 12.02 -3.50
CA VAL A 42 13.49 12.55 -2.17
C VAL A 42 12.10 12.07 -1.73
N VAL A 43 11.15 11.94 -2.65
CA VAL A 43 9.77 11.51 -2.34
C VAL A 43 9.66 9.98 -2.22
N PHE A 44 10.39 9.23 -3.05
CA PHE A 44 10.25 7.77 -3.19
C PHE A 44 11.52 6.98 -2.85
N GLY A 45 12.68 7.62 -2.68
CA GLY A 45 13.97 6.93 -2.54
C GLY A 45 14.27 6.34 -1.16
N ASP A 46 13.46 6.66 -0.14
CA ASP A 46 13.61 6.10 1.20
C ASP A 46 12.82 4.80 1.34
N VAL A 47 13.30 3.73 0.69
CA VAL A 47 12.70 2.40 0.76
C VAL A 47 13.67 1.39 1.36
N PRO A 48 13.32 0.71 2.47
CA PRO A 48 14.05 -0.45 2.96
C PRO A 48 13.92 -1.59 1.93
N ASN A 49 14.93 -1.77 1.09
CA ASN A 49 15.29 -2.96 0.29
C ASN A 49 14.15 -3.88 -0.24
N GLY A 50 13.01 -3.32 -0.65
CA GLY A 50 11.90 -4.07 -1.24
C GLY A 50 11.15 -5.01 -0.30
N GLU A 51 11.37 -4.94 1.02
CA GLU A 51 10.59 -5.71 1.99
C GLU A 51 9.26 -4.99 2.25
N GLN A 52 8.21 -5.44 1.56
CA GLN A 52 6.83 -5.04 1.86
C GLN A 52 6.39 -5.75 3.14
N PHE A 53 5.93 -4.98 4.11
CA PHE A 53 5.30 -5.50 5.32
C PHE A 53 3.85 -5.01 5.36
N VAL A 54 3.01 -5.77 6.07
CA VAL A 54 1.64 -5.36 6.35
C VAL A 54 1.73 -4.18 7.32
N GLU A 55 1.21 -3.03 6.91
CA GLU A 55 1.16 -1.84 7.76
C GLU A 55 0.09 -2.02 8.84
N LEU A 56 -1.11 -2.45 8.45
CA LEU A 56 -2.20 -2.76 9.38
C LEU A 56 -3.25 -3.70 8.74
N ILE A 57 -4.09 -4.26 9.61
CA ILE A 57 -5.34 -4.90 9.24
C ILE A 57 -6.47 -3.99 9.72
N ASP A 58 -7.33 -3.52 8.81
CA ASP A 58 -8.43 -2.59 9.14
C ASP A 58 -9.81 -3.25 9.14
N LEU A 59 -9.98 -4.37 8.43
CA LEU A 59 -11.27 -5.04 8.25
C LEU A 59 -11.13 -6.56 8.23
N HIS A 60 -12.23 -7.23 8.57
CA HIS A 60 -12.44 -8.65 8.31
C HIS A 60 -13.76 -8.89 7.57
N ARG A 61 -13.90 -10.04 6.94
CA ARG A 61 -15.16 -10.52 6.35
C ARG A 61 -15.22 -12.03 6.29
N TRP A 62 -16.45 -12.56 6.27
CA TRP A 62 -16.72 -13.97 6.01
C TRP A 62 -17.16 -14.19 4.57
N VAL A 63 -16.41 -14.97 3.80
CA VAL A 63 -16.77 -15.37 2.42
C VAL A 63 -16.88 -16.88 2.36
N ARG A 64 -18.10 -17.40 2.12
CA ARG A 64 -18.37 -18.85 2.06
C ARG A 64 -17.81 -19.60 3.28
N ASN A 65 -18.06 -19.05 4.48
CA ASN A 65 -17.58 -19.59 5.75
C ASN A 65 -16.04 -19.62 5.90
N LYS A 66 -15.34 -18.75 5.17
CA LYS A 66 -13.90 -18.52 5.32
C LYS A 66 -13.66 -17.07 5.75
N LEU A 67 -12.93 -16.91 6.84
CA LEU A 67 -12.50 -15.60 7.32
C LEU A 67 -11.40 -15.05 6.41
N GLN A 68 -11.55 -13.78 6.04
CA GLN A 68 -10.56 -13.01 5.31
C GLN A 68 -10.33 -11.68 6.01
N PHE A 69 -9.10 -11.19 5.91
CA PHE A 69 -8.69 -9.90 6.43
C PHE A 69 -8.28 -8.98 5.30
N HIS A 70 -8.53 -7.70 5.48
CA HIS A 70 -8.08 -6.67 4.57
C HIS A 70 -6.73 -6.16 5.04
N PHE A 71 -5.70 -6.41 4.24
CA PHE A 71 -4.33 -5.99 4.52
C PHE A 71 -4.07 -4.66 3.82
N VAL A 72 -3.59 -3.69 4.58
CA VAL A 72 -3.00 -2.46 4.05
C VAL A 72 -1.48 -2.64 4.09
N TRP A 73 -0.84 -2.58 2.92
CA TRP A 73 0.60 -2.76 2.78
C TRP A 73 1.32 -1.41 2.94
N SER A 74 2.59 -1.44 3.35
CA SER A 74 3.38 -0.22 3.61
C SER A 74 3.67 0.65 2.37
N ASP A 75 3.32 0.19 1.18
CA ASP A 75 3.34 0.98 -0.07
C ASP A 75 1.95 1.48 -0.50
N GLY A 76 0.94 1.26 0.34
CA GLY A 76 -0.44 1.68 0.12
C GLY A 76 -1.27 0.71 -0.71
N ASP A 77 -0.70 -0.41 -1.18
CA ASP A 77 -1.51 -1.44 -1.83
C ASP A 77 -2.47 -2.09 -0.83
N GLN A 78 -3.55 -2.70 -1.32
CA GLN A 78 -4.59 -3.27 -0.46
C GLN A 78 -5.11 -4.60 -1.00
N THR A 79 -5.12 -5.65 -0.16
CA THR A 79 -5.59 -6.98 -0.57
C THR A 79 -6.44 -7.67 0.49
N TRP A 80 -7.33 -8.57 0.04
CA TRP A 80 -8.03 -9.48 0.94
C TRP A 80 -7.27 -10.80 1.03
N GLU A 81 -6.79 -11.12 2.22
CA GLU A 81 -5.96 -12.29 2.50
C GLU A 81 -6.66 -13.26 3.46
N SER A 82 -6.23 -14.52 3.45
CA SER A 82 -6.78 -15.56 4.33
C SER A 82 -6.34 -15.39 5.79
N ALA A 83 -7.14 -15.88 6.73
CA ALA A 83 -6.76 -15.97 8.15
C ALA A 83 -5.39 -16.64 8.36
N ASP A 84 -5.07 -17.70 7.60
CA ASP A 84 -3.76 -18.38 7.67
C ASP A 84 -2.56 -17.47 7.38
N LYS A 85 -2.74 -16.42 6.56
CA LYS A 85 -1.70 -15.42 6.29
C LYS A 85 -1.59 -14.38 7.40
N ALA A 86 -2.67 -14.14 8.13
CA ALA A 86 -2.73 -13.16 9.21
C ALA A 86 -2.20 -13.72 10.54
N ASP A 87 -2.29 -15.03 10.75
CA ASP A 87 -2.02 -15.74 12.02
C ASP A 87 -0.69 -15.40 12.71
N ARG A 88 0.34 -14.98 11.95
CA ARG A 88 1.67 -14.66 12.48
C ARG A 88 2.01 -13.18 12.47
N LEU A 89 1.04 -12.32 12.15
CA LEU A 89 1.23 -10.88 12.05
C LEU A 89 0.86 -10.22 13.38
N VAL A 90 1.72 -9.32 13.85
CA VAL A 90 1.42 -8.47 15.02
C VAL A 90 0.19 -7.60 14.75
N GLN A 91 -0.03 -7.22 13.48
CA GLN A 91 -1.19 -6.45 13.03
C GLN A 91 -2.51 -7.18 13.27
N LEU A 92 -2.50 -8.51 13.33
CA LEU A 92 -3.69 -9.28 13.70
C LEU A 92 -3.99 -9.11 15.20
N ASP A 93 -2.98 -9.21 16.07
CA ASP A 93 -3.16 -9.02 17.51
C ASP A 93 -3.69 -7.62 17.82
N GLU A 94 -3.15 -6.60 17.15
CA GLU A 94 -3.61 -5.21 17.23
C GLU A 94 -5.07 -5.09 16.76
N TYR A 95 -5.42 -5.73 15.65
CA TYR A 95 -6.77 -5.73 15.12
C TYR A 95 -7.78 -6.39 16.07
N LEU A 96 -7.47 -7.58 16.59
CA LEU A 96 -8.34 -8.30 17.53
C LEU A 96 -8.54 -7.49 18.81
N ALA A 97 -7.48 -6.85 19.32
CA ALA A 97 -7.56 -5.95 20.47
C ALA A 97 -8.50 -4.75 20.20
N LEU A 98 -8.45 -4.16 18.99
CA LEU A 98 -9.38 -3.09 18.58
C LEU A 98 -10.84 -3.58 18.46
N GLN A 99 -11.05 -4.83 18.05
CA GLN A 99 -12.37 -5.46 18.03
C GLN A 99 -12.84 -5.92 19.42
N GLY A 100 -11.97 -5.86 20.44
CA GLY A 100 -12.29 -6.29 21.81
C GLY A 100 -12.38 -7.80 21.98
N VAL A 101 -11.73 -8.57 21.10
CA VAL A 101 -11.72 -10.03 21.13
C VAL A 101 -10.30 -10.56 21.27
N HIS A 102 -10.16 -11.83 21.68
CA HIS A 102 -8.85 -12.47 21.83
C HIS A 102 -8.51 -13.44 20.71
N ASN A 103 -9.53 -13.97 20.02
CA ASN A 103 -9.36 -14.99 18.99
C ASN A 103 -10.18 -14.63 17.74
N MET A 104 -9.72 -15.12 16.59
CA MET A 104 -10.42 -14.90 15.31
C MET A 104 -11.83 -15.50 15.28
N ASP A 105 -12.09 -16.55 16.07
CA ASP A 105 -13.40 -17.21 16.16
C ASP A 105 -14.47 -16.38 16.89
N GLU A 106 -14.06 -15.33 17.59
CA GLU A 106 -14.94 -14.41 18.31
C GLU A 106 -15.38 -13.22 17.43
N LEU A 107 -14.81 -13.09 16.22
CA LEU A 107 -15.16 -12.03 15.29
C LEU A 107 -16.59 -12.22 14.73
N PRO A 108 -17.36 -11.12 14.58
CA PRO A 108 -18.75 -11.16 14.13
C PRO A 108 -18.94 -11.56 12.66
#